data_AF-A0A7K0BR17-F1
#
_entry.id   AF-A0A7K0BR17-F1
#
_cell.length_a   1.000
_cell.length_b   1.000
_cell.length_c   1.000
_cell.angle_alpha   90.00
_cell.angle_beta   90.00
_cell.angle_gamma   90.00
#
_symmetry.space_group_name_H-M   'P 1'
#
loop_
_entity.id
_entity.type
_entity.pdbx_description
1 polymer ?
#
loop_
_entity_poly.entity_id
_entity_poly.type
_entity_poly.pdbx_seq_one_letter_code
_entity_poly.pdbx_strand_id
1 'polypeptide(L)'
;MFDVGIGEMAVLVVLALVIFGDKLPQAAGQAGRALRQLRQMANSAKADLQEGLGPEFKDFDVADLNPKTFVRKHLFEDPDEPGHTANGAAIFDDEPYATAGAGLDYGERPPFDNEAT
;
A
#
# COMPACT_ATOMS: atom_id res chain seq x y z
N MET A 1 -10.57 -4.68 -23.52
CA MET A 1 -11.87 -5.24 -23.09
C MET A 1 -11.81 -6.74 -23.36
N PHE A 2 -11.82 -7.57 -22.32
CA PHE A 2 -11.92 -9.02 -22.48
C PHE A 2 -13.39 -9.38 -22.34
N ASP A 3 -14.07 -9.56 -23.47
CA ASP A 3 -15.42 -10.11 -23.47
C ASP A 3 -15.28 -11.64 -23.39
N VAL A 4 -15.39 -12.18 -22.18
CA VAL A 4 -15.25 -13.62 -21.92
C VAL A 4 -16.63 -14.16 -21.58
N GLY A 5 -17.25 -14.82 -22.56
CA GLY A 5 -18.51 -15.51 -22.38
C GLY A 5 -18.34 -16.91 -21.80
N ILE A 6 -19.46 -17.58 -21.58
CA ILE A 6 -19.49 -18.96 -21.06
C ILE A 6 -18.79 -19.92 -22.04
N GLY A 7 -18.87 -19.66 -23.36
CA GLY A 7 -18.20 -20.47 -24.38
C GLY A 7 -16.68 -20.37 -24.30
N GLU A 8 -16.15 -19.16 -24.18
CA GLU A 8 -14.72 -18.88 -24.02
C GLU A 8 -14.18 -19.49 -22.73
N MET A 9 -14.94 -19.44 -21.63
CA MET A 9 -14.59 -20.11 -20.38
C MET A 9 -14.46 -21.63 -20.55
N ALA A 10 -15.37 -22.27 -21.31
CA ALA A 10 -15.28 -23.70 -21.59
C ALA A 10 -14.01 -24.04 -22.39
N VAL A 11 -13.65 -23.22 -23.38
CA VAL A 11 -12.41 -23.38 -24.15
C VAL A 11 -11.18 -23.27 -23.25
N LEU A 12 -11.14 -22.32 -22.31
CA LEU A 12 -10.04 -22.18 -21.36
C LEU A 12 -9.91 -23.38 -20.42
N VAL A 13 -11.04 -23.94 -19.97
CA VAL A 13 -11.03 -25.15 -19.14
C VAL A 13 -10.47 -26.34 -19.91
N VAL A 14 -10.92 -26.54 -21.16
CA VAL A 14 -10.39 -27.59 -22.03
C VAL A 14 -8.90 -27.40 -22.28
N LEU A 15 -8.47 -26.17 -22.56
CA LEU A 15 -7.06 -25.85 -22.76
C LEU A 15 -6.23 -26.14 -21.51
N ALA A 16 -6.72 -25.76 -20.33
CA ALA A 16 -6.07 -26.06 -19.07
C ALA A 16 -5.97 -27.57 -18.84
N LEU A 17 -7.00 -28.35 -19.15
CA LEU A 17 -6.95 -29.81 -19.07
C LEU A 17 -5.94 -30.42 -20.06
N VAL A 18 -5.79 -29.87 -21.27
CA VAL A 18 -4.81 -30.35 -22.26
C VAL A 18 -3.38 -30.04 -21.80
N ILE A 19 -3.13 -28.85 -21.25
CA ILE A 19 -1.79 -28.42 -20.83
C ILE A 19 -1.37 -29.11 -19.53
N PHE A 20 -2.26 -29.17 -18.53
CA PHE A 20 -1.94 -29.64 -17.18
C PHE A 20 -2.34 -31.09 -16.92
N GLY A 21 -3.34 -31.62 -17.65
CA GLY A 21 -3.87 -32.96 -17.46
C GLY A 21 -4.28 -33.25 -16.02
N ASP A 22 -3.86 -34.41 -15.52
CA ASP A 22 -4.15 -34.88 -14.17
C ASP A 22 -3.48 -34.05 -13.06
N LYS A 23 -2.54 -33.15 -13.40
CA LYS A 23 -1.87 -32.28 -12.43
C LYS A 23 -2.68 -31.02 -12.10
N LEU A 24 -3.71 -30.70 -12.89
CA LEU A 24 -4.57 -29.54 -12.67
C LEU A 24 -5.18 -29.50 -11.25
N PRO A 25 -5.82 -30.56 -10.73
CA PRO A 25 -6.33 -30.55 -9.35
C PRO A 25 -5.24 -30.35 -8.30
N GLN A 26 -4.04 -30.89 -8.53
CA GLN A 26 -2.90 -30.69 -7.63
C GLN A 26 -2.43 -29.22 -7.66
N ALA A 27 -2.29 -28.63 -8.84
CA ALA A 27 -1.88 -27.23 -9.01
C ALA A 27 -2.92 -26.25 -8.44
N ALA A 28 -4.21 -26.50 -8.67
CA ALA A 28 -5.30 -25.72 -8.07
C ALA A 28 -5.26 -25.80 -6.54
N GLY A 29 -5.00 -26.99 -5.99
CA GLY A 29 -4.83 -27.17 -4.55
C GLY A 29 -3.64 -26.41 -3.98
N GLN A 30 -2.51 -26.37 -4.69
CA GLN A 30 -1.33 -25.59 -4.29
C GLN A 30 -1.61 -24.08 -4.32
N ALA A 31 -2.24 -23.58 -5.39
CA ALA A 31 -2.63 -22.18 -5.51
C ALA A 31 -3.61 -21.77 -4.40
N GLY A 32 -4.59 -22.62 -4.08
CA GLY A 32 -5.53 -22.37 -2.98
C GLY A 32 -4.85 -22.29 -1.62
N ARG A 33 -3.88 -23.17 -1.34
CA ARG A 33 -3.09 -23.11 -0.10
C ARG A 33 -2.22 -21.87 -0.03
N ALA A 34 -1.57 -21.51 -1.13
CA ALA A 34 -0.76 -20.28 -1.23
C ALA A 34 -1.62 -19.04 -0.98
N LEU A 35 -2.80 -18.95 -1.60
CA LEU A 35 -3.74 -17.86 -1.38
C LEU A 35 -4.22 -17.78 0.08
N ARG A 36 -4.44 -18.93 0.73
CA ARG A 36 -4.82 -18.99 2.14
C ARG A 36 -3.70 -18.45 3.03
N GLN A 37 -2.45 -18.86 2.79
CA GLN A 37 -1.28 -18.36 3.52
C GLN A 37 -1.08 -16.86 3.31
N LEU A 38 -1.19 -16.38 2.07
CA LEU A 38 -1.08 -14.96 1.76
C LEU A 38 -2.16 -14.14 2.47
N ARG A 39 -3.41 -14.62 2.48
CA ARG A 39 -4.50 -13.98 3.23
C ARG A 39 -4.21 -13.93 4.73
N GLN A 40 -3.64 -15.00 5.28
CA GLN A 40 -3.33 -15.10 6.70
C GLN A 40 -2.18 -14.15 7.07
N MET A 41 -1.13 -14.09 6.25
CA MET A 41 -0.03 -13.14 6.39
C MET A 41 -0.50 -11.69 6.29
N ALA A 42 -1.37 -11.37 5.33
CA ALA A 42 -1.95 -10.04 5.19
C ALA A 42 -2.79 -9.63 6.42
N ASN A 43 -3.57 -10.57 6.97
CA ASN A 43 -4.36 -10.31 8.18
C ASN A 43 -3.47 -10.11 9.42
N SER A 44 -2.39 -10.90 9.57
CA SER A 44 -1.44 -10.75 10.67
C SER A 44 -0.71 -9.41 10.59
N ALA A 45 -0.18 -9.06 9.42
CA ALA A 45 0.43 -7.75 9.21
C ALA A 45 -0.57 -6.62 9.51
N LYS A 46 -1.85 -6.75 9.11
CA LYS A 46 -2.87 -5.75 9.49
C LYS A 46 -3.01 -5.63 11.01
N ALA A 47 -3.04 -6.75 11.74
CA ALA A 47 -3.15 -6.74 13.19
C ALA A 47 -1.94 -6.07 13.85
N ASP A 48 -0.72 -6.41 13.41
CA ASP A 48 0.52 -5.83 13.93
C ASP A 48 0.58 -4.30 13.72
N LEU A 49 0.12 -3.83 12.55
CA LEU A 49 0.05 -2.41 12.20
C LEU A 49 -1.00 -1.66 13.05
N GLN A 50 -2.12 -2.32 13.37
CA GLN A 50 -3.16 -1.76 14.25
C GLN A 50 -2.73 -1.69 15.72
N GLU A 51 -1.96 -2.68 16.19
CA GLU A 51 -1.43 -2.71 17.55
C GLU A 51 -0.28 -1.71 17.75
N GLY A 52 0.59 -1.55 16.75
CA GLY A 52 1.79 -0.71 16.85
C GLY A 52 1.57 0.80 16.64
N LEU A 53 0.57 1.19 15.83
CA LEU A 53 0.36 2.58 15.45
C LEU A 53 -0.90 3.22 16.07
N GLY A 54 -1.63 2.47 16.91
CA GLY A 54 -2.81 2.98 17.61
C GLY A 54 -4.07 3.09 16.74
N PRO A 55 -5.21 3.51 17.33
CA PRO A 55 -6.53 3.53 16.69
C PRO A 55 -6.63 4.42 15.44
N GLU A 56 -5.60 5.20 15.14
CA GLU A 56 -5.51 6.15 14.02
C GLU A 56 -5.33 5.44 12.67
N PHE A 57 -4.84 4.20 12.67
CA PHE A 57 -4.73 3.32 11.48
C PHE A 57 -5.81 2.23 11.44
N LYS A 58 -6.75 2.26 12.40
CA LYS A 58 -7.89 1.33 12.46
C LYS A 58 -8.84 1.53 11.27
N ASP A 59 -8.81 2.72 10.68
CA ASP A 59 -9.59 3.12 9.50
C ASP A 59 -8.94 2.70 8.16
N PHE A 60 -7.74 2.10 8.17
CA PHE A 60 -7.18 1.46 6.99
C PHE A 60 -7.93 0.15 6.70
N ASP A 61 -9.01 0.27 5.92
CA ASP A 61 -9.82 -0.87 5.53
C ASP A 61 -9.11 -1.70 4.44
N VAL A 62 -9.06 -3.02 4.61
CA VAL A 62 -8.48 -3.93 3.60
C VAL A 62 -9.31 -3.89 2.31
N ALA A 63 -10.57 -3.44 2.41
CA ALA A 63 -11.43 -3.18 1.27
C ALA A 63 -10.91 -2.04 0.36
N ASP A 64 -10.16 -1.07 0.90
CA ASP A 64 -9.57 0.02 0.13
C ASP A 64 -8.30 -0.37 -0.63
N LEU A 65 -7.66 -1.48 -0.23
CA LEU A 65 -6.55 -2.09 -0.97
C LEU A 65 -7.00 -2.84 -2.23
N ASN A 66 -8.29 -2.80 -2.59
CA ASN A 66 -8.71 -3.21 -3.92
C ASN A 66 -7.98 -2.30 -4.93
N PRO A 67 -7.19 -2.83 -5.87
CA PRO A 67 -6.31 -2.00 -6.69
C PRO A 67 -7.10 -0.95 -7.50
N LYS A 68 -8.36 -1.24 -7.83
CA LYS A 68 -9.27 -0.26 -8.45
C LYS A 68 -9.71 0.86 -7.52
N THR A 69 -9.91 0.58 -6.23
CA THR A 69 -10.31 1.55 -5.22
C THR A 69 -9.12 2.37 -4.73
N PHE A 70 -7.96 1.72 -4.49
CA PHE A 70 -6.70 2.37 -4.12
C PHE A 70 -6.22 3.35 -5.20
N VAL A 71 -6.19 2.90 -6.46
CA VAL A 71 -5.83 3.76 -7.61
C VAL A 71 -6.89 4.84 -7.81
N ARG A 72 -8.17 4.57 -7.52
CA ARG A 72 -9.21 5.61 -7.56
C ARG A 72 -9.03 6.66 -6.46
N LYS A 73 -8.64 6.29 -5.25
CA LYS A 73 -8.35 7.28 -4.20
C LYS A 73 -7.11 8.09 -4.60
N HIS A 74 -6.00 7.45 -4.92
CA HIS A 74 -4.76 8.16 -5.26
C HIS A 74 -4.72 8.88 -6.63
N LEU A 75 -5.58 8.55 -7.61
CA LEU A 75 -5.64 9.28 -8.88
C LEU A 75 -6.77 10.33 -8.94
N PHE A 76 -7.78 10.24 -8.07
CA PHE A 76 -8.88 11.21 -8.04
C PHE A 76 -8.80 12.18 -6.85
N GLU A 77 -7.92 11.94 -5.88
CA GLU A 77 -7.65 12.88 -4.76
C GLU A 77 -6.59 13.96 -5.09
N ASP A 78 -5.92 13.91 -6.25
CA ASP A 78 -5.08 15.02 -6.73
C ASP A 78 -5.59 15.51 -8.10
N PRO A 79 -6.21 16.70 -8.14
CA PRO A 79 -5.50 17.79 -8.81
C PRO A 79 -5.50 19.15 -8.08
N ASP A 80 -6.25 19.37 -7.01
CA ASP A 80 -6.40 20.73 -6.46
C ASP A 80 -6.70 20.69 -4.95
N GLU A 81 -5.72 20.93 -4.09
CA GLU A 81 -5.71 22.08 -3.15
C GLU A 81 -4.68 21.94 -1.99
N PRO A 82 -3.97 23.04 -1.66
CA PRO A 82 -3.12 23.14 -0.47
C PRO A 82 -3.99 23.49 0.74
N GLY A 83 -4.28 22.51 1.59
CA GLY A 83 -5.17 22.74 2.73
C GLY A 83 -5.13 21.62 3.76
N HIS A 84 -3.99 21.43 4.42
CA HIS A 84 -3.99 20.76 5.72
C HIS A 84 -4.87 21.56 6.68
N THR A 85 -6.05 21.03 7.06
CA THR A 85 -6.55 21.14 8.44
C THR A 85 -7.70 20.17 8.66
N ALA A 86 -7.43 19.12 9.43
CA ALA A 86 -8.47 18.44 10.19
C ALA A 86 -7.92 17.99 11.55
N ASN A 87 -8.10 18.88 12.53
CA ASN A 87 -8.29 18.62 13.96
C ASN A 87 -7.25 17.77 14.71
N GLY A 88 -6.32 18.44 15.39
CA GLY A 88 -5.59 17.85 16.50
C GLY A 88 -4.34 18.62 16.93
N ALA A 89 -4.53 19.62 17.78
CA ALA A 89 -3.52 20.30 18.59
C ALA A 89 -2.35 21.00 17.86
N ALA A 90 -2.19 22.29 18.16
CA ALA A 90 -1.00 23.07 17.82
C ALA A 90 0.25 22.39 18.38
N ILE A 91 1.05 21.76 17.52
CA ILE A 91 2.48 21.53 17.72
C ILE A 91 3.07 21.51 16.33
N PHE A 92 3.54 22.66 15.87
CA PHE A 92 4.84 22.84 15.20
C PHE A 92 5.00 24.35 15.15
N ASP A 93 5.78 24.82 16.11
CA ASP A 93 6.16 26.21 16.24
C ASP A 93 6.65 26.76 14.90
N ASP A 94 6.35 28.04 14.71
CA ASP A 94 6.91 28.92 13.69
C ASP A 94 8.44 28.99 13.90
N GLU A 95 9.16 27.94 13.52
CA GLU A 95 10.62 27.96 13.39
C GLU A 95 10.91 28.09 11.90
N PRO A 96 11.47 29.22 11.44
CA PRO A 96 11.90 29.33 10.06
C PRO A 96 13.05 28.35 9.87
N TYR A 97 12.75 27.19 9.29
CA TYR A 97 13.76 26.26 8.83
C TYR A 97 14.70 27.05 7.91
N ALA A 98 15.89 27.35 8.42
CA ALA A 98 16.93 28.01 7.65
C ALA A 98 17.08 27.21 6.36
N THR A 99 16.76 27.87 5.25
CA THR A 99 16.79 27.32 3.90
C THR A 99 18.08 26.53 3.71
N ALA A 100 17.96 25.21 3.58
CA ALA A 100 19.03 24.30 3.19
C ALA A 100 19.43 24.54 1.71
N GLY A 101 19.89 25.75 1.42
CA GLY A 101 20.15 26.26 0.08
C GLY A 101 21.02 27.52 0.04
N ALA A 102 21.39 28.10 1.20
CA ALA A 102 22.51 29.04 1.26
C ALA A 102 23.77 28.24 1.62
N GLY A 103 24.74 28.18 0.71
CA GLY A 103 26.05 27.61 1.03
C GLY A 103 26.62 28.35 2.25
N LEU A 104 27.19 27.60 3.19
CA LEU A 104 27.82 28.16 4.38
C LEU A 104 28.90 29.17 3.97
N ASP A 105 28.89 30.34 4.59
CA ASP A 105 29.91 31.36 4.31
C ASP A 105 31.27 30.92 4.89
N TYR A 106 32.37 31.48 4.38
CA TYR A 106 33.70 30.96 4.70
C TYR A 106 34.06 31.21 6.18
N GLY A 107 34.05 30.13 6.97
CA GLY A 107 34.36 30.16 8.41
C GLY A 107 33.17 29.88 9.32
N GLU A 108 31.97 29.69 8.77
CA GLU A 108 30.78 29.32 9.55
C GLU A 108 30.76 27.81 9.84
N ARG A 109 30.54 27.44 11.11
CA ARG A 109 30.49 26.03 11.51
C ARG A 109 29.08 25.50 11.24
N PRO A 110 28.95 24.36 10.52
CA PRO A 110 27.65 23.76 10.31
C PRO A 110 27.01 23.38 11.65
N PRO A 111 25.66 23.41 11.73
CA PRO A 111 24.95 22.98 12.92
C PRO A 111 25.27 21.51 13.21
N PHE A 112 25.54 21.20 14.49
CA PHE A 112 25.82 19.83 14.92
C PHE A 112 24.52 19.11 15.28
N ASP A 113 24.39 17.88 14.80
CA ASP A 113 23.33 16.96 15.20
C ASP A 113 23.71 16.29 16.53
N ASN A 114 22.88 16.50 17.54
CA ASN A 114 23.06 16.00 18.90
C ASN A 114 22.46 14.60 19.12
N GLU A 115 21.80 14.01 18.12
CA GLU A 115 21.21 12.66 18.21
C GLU A 115 22.11 11.54 17.67
N ALA A 116 23.27 11.86 17.09
CA ALA A 116 24.24 10.85 16.65
C ALA A 116 25.07 10.31 17.84
N THR A 117 24.62 9.22 18.47
CA THR A 117 25.40 8.40 19.43
C THR A 117 25.34 6.92 19.07
#